data_AF-A0A6I4IFU3-F1
#
_entry.id   AF-A0A6I4IFU3-F1
#
_cell.length_a   1.000
_cell.length_b   1.000
_cell.length_c   1.000
_cell.angle_alpha   90.00
_cell.angle_beta   90.00
_cell.angle_gamma   90.00
#
_symmetry.space_group_name_H-M   'P 1'
#
loop_
_entity.id
_entity.type
_entity.pdbx_description
1 polymer ?
#
loop_
_entity_poly.entity_id
_entity_poly.type
_entity_poly.pdbx_seq_one_letter_code
_entity_poly.pdbx_strand_id
1 'polypeptide(L)'
;MLKFLKSLPLIIAVFMFTASTTQAQDKVKTIGNKPRKGTSNASFPVVKGQQIGIKMNAGKKDVQLLNLNFGVENNNSDTLKFKVNVFEFDGVNTQQNFVKTDIIGAIPYGKSRVDVNLEPYNVIAKGTLLVAIEWLNTHKGSEPSFSIGLFNGGTFRNQNGEWKKMPVAGVDFNVKVKKLKNN
;
A
#
# COMPACT_ATOMS: atom_id res chain seq x y z
N MET A 1 -44.78 -66.09 18.95
CA MET A 1 -43.48 -65.84 19.61
C MET A 1 -42.61 -65.23 18.53
N LEU A 2 -42.39 -63.92 18.43
CA LEU A 2 -41.61 -63.07 19.33
C LEU A 2 -42.00 -61.60 19.04
N LYS A 3 -42.48 -60.88 20.07
CA LYS A 3 -42.57 -59.41 20.08
C LYS A 3 -41.17 -58.86 20.33
N PHE A 4 -40.83 -57.70 19.73
CA PHE A 4 -40.03 -56.58 20.28
C PHE A 4 -39.17 -55.89 19.19
N LEU A 5 -39.48 -54.62 18.88
CA LEU A 5 -38.62 -53.44 19.20
C LEU A 5 -39.27 -52.19 18.55
N LYS A 6 -39.95 -51.36 19.35
CA LYS A 6 -39.47 -50.10 19.98
C LYS A 6 -39.52 -48.87 19.05
N SER A 7 -40.60 -48.11 19.22
CA SER A 7 -40.70 -46.64 19.26
C SER A 7 -39.66 -45.82 18.47
N LEU A 8 -40.12 -45.19 17.39
CA LEU A 8 -39.44 -44.10 16.70
C LEU A 8 -39.67 -42.78 17.48
N PRO A 9 -38.63 -42.04 17.91
CA PRO A 9 -38.86 -40.79 18.62
C PRO A 9 -39.10 -39.62 17.66
N LEU A 10 -40.15 -38.89 18.04
CA LEU A 10 -40.47 -37.48 17.89
C LEU A 10 -39.36 -36.54 17.37
N ILE A 11 -39.78 -35.70 16.41
CA ILE A 11 -39.22 -34.41 15.98
C ILE A 11 -38.53 -33.65 17.12
N ILE A 12 -37.29 -33.20 16.87
CA ILE A 12 -36.81 -31.88 17.29
C ILE A 12 -35.99 -31.30 16.14
N ALA A 13 -36.64 -30.52 15.29
CA ALA A 13 -35.94 -29.65 14.34
C ALA A 13 -35.37 -28.47 15.13
N VAL A 14 -34.09 -28.57 15.51
CA VAL A 14 -33.34 -27.44 16.05
C VAL A 14 -33.04 -26.49 14.89
N PHE A 15 -33.91 -25.51 14.66
CA PHE A 15 -33.55 -24.32 13.90
C PHE A 15 -32.51 -23.55 14.71
N MET A 16 -31.23 -23.89 14.51
CA MET A 16 -30.15 -23.00 14.93
C MET A 16 -30.28 -21.75 14.08
N PHE A 17 -30.88 -20.71 14.65
CA PHE A 17 -30.68 -19.35 14.19
C PHE A 17 -29.21 -19.04 14.44
N THR A 18 -28.35 -19.40 13.49
CA THR A 18 -27.04 -18.77 13.40
C THR A 18 -27.35 -17.33 13.07
N ALA A 19 -27.41 -16.48 14.10
CA ALA A 19 -27.20 -15.07 13.93
C ALA A 19 -25.80 -14.96 13.34
N SER A 20 -25.74 -15.00 12.01
CA SER A 20 -24.61 -14.48 11.25
C SER A 20 -24.58 -13.01 11.63
N THR A 21 -23.88 -12.69 12.72
CA THR A 21 -23.33 -11.38 12.90
C THR A 21 -22.44 -11.21 11.69
N THR A 22 -23.03 -10.65 10.63
CA THR A 22 -22.28 -10.03 9.55
C THR A 22 -21.61 -8.84 10.21
N GLN A 23 -20.60 -9.09 11.05
CA GLN A 23 -19.55 -8.15 11.31
C GLN A 23 -19.02 -7.87 9.93
N ALA A 24 -19.53 -6.79 9.34
CA ALA A 24 -19.16 -6.33 8.02
C ALA A 24 -17.64 -6.31 8.03
N GLN A 25 -17.03 -7.28 7.33
CA GLN A 25 -15.60 -7.41 7.16
C GLN A 25 -15.09 -5.99 6.92
N ASP A 26 -14.42 -5.42 7.94
CA ASP A 26 -13.97 -4.03 7.89
C ASP A 26 -13.26 -3.89 6.55
N LYS A 27 -13.76 -2.98 5.70
CA LYS A 27 -13.53 -3.02 4.23
C LYS A 27 -12.09 -2.64 3.88
N VAL A 28 -11.13 -3.45 4.31
CA VAL A 28 -9.72 -3.36 4.03
C VAL A 28 -9.50 -3.79 2.59
N LYS A 29 -8.85 -2.93 1.81
CA LYS A 29 -8.48 -3.22 0.42
C LYS A 29 -7.06 -2.74 0.14
N THR A 30 -6.45 -3.29 -0.88
CA THR A 30 -5.17 -2.80 -1.42
C THR A 30 -5.45 -1.84 -2.58
N ILE A 31 -4.81 -0.67 -2.58
CA ILE A 31 -4.82 0.29 -3.69
C ILE A 31 -3.40 0.47 -4.23
N GLY A 32 -3.28 0.99 -5.46
CA GLY A 32 -1.99 1.13 -6.14
C GLY A 32 -1.63 -0.06 -7.01
N ASN A 33 -0.35 -0.24 -7.28
CA ASN A 33 0.18 -1.26 -8.15
C ASN A 33 0.30 -2.58 -7.40
N LYS A 34 -0.36 -3.63 -7.90
CA LYS A 34 -0.32 -4.94 -7.26
C LYS A 34 1.11 -5.48 -7.18
N PRO A 35 1.46 -6.18 -6.07
CA PRO A 35 2.70 -6.96 -5.96
C PRO A 35 2.92 -7.81 -7.20
N ARG A 36 4.11 -7.70 -7.81
CA ARG A 36 4.48 -8.53 -8.96
C ARG A 36 5.67 -9.42 -8.63
N LYS A 37 5.68 -10.60 -9.24
CA LYS A 37 6.85 -11.46 -9.38
C LYS A 37 7.37 -11.26 -10.80
N GLY A 38 8.60 -10.81 -10.99
CA GLY A 38 9.16 -10.53 -12.32
C GLY A 38 10.49 -9.79 -12.27
N THR A 39 11.15 -9.70 -13.43
CA THR A 39 12.52 -9.18 -13.60
C THR A 39 12.59 -7.73 -14.10
N SER A 40 11.46 -7.13 -14.46
CA SER A 40 11.45 -5.74 -14.91
C SER A 40 11.62 -4.81 -13.71
N ASN A 41 12.73 -4.07 -13.72
CA ASN A 41 13.05 -3.10 -12.69
C ASN A 41 13.38 -1.74 -13.30
N ALA A 42 13.24 -0.70 -12.50
CA ALA A 42 13.77 0.63 -12.79
C ALA A 42 14.59 1.10 -11.60
N SER A 43 15.80 1.58 -11.90
CA SER A 43 16.71 2.13 -10.90
C SER A 43 16.59 3.65 -10.86
N PHE A 44 16.70 4.20 -9.66
CA PHE A 44 16.66 5.63 -9.43
C PHE A 44 17.74 6.04 -8.43
N PRO A 45 18.46 7.15 -8.66
CA PRO A 45 19.54 7.55 -7.78
C PRO A 45 19.02 7.97 -6.40
N VAL A 46 19.77 7.62 -5.36
CA VAL A 46 19.49 8.03 -3.98
C VAL A 46 20.08 9.41 -3.73
N VAL A 47 19.27 10.44 -3.98
CA VAL A 47 19.63 11.84 -3.75
C VAL A 47 18.64 12.44 -2.76
N LYS A 48 19.17 13.06 -1.69
CA LYS A 48 18.38 13.69 -0.62
C LYS A 48 17.29 14.60 -1.21
N GLY A 49 16.07 14.45 -0.70
CA GLY A 49 14.90 15.22 -1.11
C GLY A 49 14.24 14.78 -2.42
N GLN A 50 14.91 13.98 -3.26
CA GLN A 50 14.24 13.39 -4.43
C GLN A 50 13.21 12.36 -3.98
N GLN A 51 12.11 12.30 -4.74
CA GLN A 51 10.99 11.44 -4.42
C GLN A 51 10.61 10.54 -5.58
N ILE A 52 10.08 9.37 -5.24
CA ILE A 52 9.52 8.41 -6.19
C ILE A 52 8.17 7.97 -5.65
N GLY A 53 7.15 8.02 -6.49
CA GLY A 53 5.80 7.64 -6.09
C GLY A 53 4.92 7.22 -7.25
N ILE A 54 3.70 6.81 -6.90
CA ILE A 54 2.67 6.45 -7.88
C ILE A 54 1.34 7.08 -7.53
N LYS A 55 0.55 7.33 -8.58
CA LYS A 55 -0.84 7.74 -8.43
C LYS A 55 -1.69 6.55 -7.96
N MET A 56 -2.46 6.74 -6.89
CA MET A 56 -3.39 5.76 -6.33
C MET A 56 -4.79 6.36 -6.21
N ASN A 57 -5.84 5.53 -6.27
CA ASN A 57 -7.22 5.97 -6.08
C ASN A 57 -7.78 5.39 -4.78
N ALA A 58 -7.94 6.24 -3.77
CA ALA A 58 -8.56 5.89 -2.49
C ALA A 58 -10.09 5.77 -2.62
N GLY A 59 -10.68 6.49 -3.57
CA GLY A 59 -12.12 6.57 -3.81
C GLY A 59 -12.78 7.74 -3.09
N LYS A 60 -14.12 7.83 -3.14
CA LYS A 60 -14.88 8.99 -2.62
C LYS A 60 -14.99 9.05 -1.09
N LYS A 61 -14.78 7.93 -0.39
CA LYS A 61 -14.89 7.84 1.07
C LYS A 61 -13.51 7.98 1.69
N ASP A 62 -13.46 8.58 2.88
CA ASP A 62 -12.23 8.64 3.66
C ASP A 62 -11.76 7.23 4.00
N VAL A 63 -10.46 7.02 3.85
CA VAL A 63 -9.78 5.78 4.20
C VAL A 63 -8.59 6.07 5.08
N GLN A 64 -8.35 5.20 6.06
CA GLN A 64 -7.09 5.18 6.80
C GLN A 64 -6.08 4.32 6.03
N LEU A 65 -4.87 4.83 5.84
CA LEU A 65 -3.76 4.08 5.29
C LEU A 65 -3.13 3.24 6.40
N LEU A 66 -2.98 1.94 6.15
CA LEU A 66 -2.51 0.97 7.15
C LEU A 66 -1.08 0.52 6.91
N ASN A 67 -0.73 0.23 5.66
CA ASN A 67 0.58 -0.34 5.35
C ASN A 67 0.96 -0.01 3.91
N LEU A 68 2.12 0.61 3.72
CA LEU A 68 2.76 0.79 2.42
C LEU A 68 3.69 -0.40 2.18
N ASN A 69 3.59 -0.99 0.99
CA ASN A 69 4.38 -2.14 0.60
C ASN A 69 4.92 -1.96 -0.82
N PHE A 70 6.20 -2.29 -1.02
CA PHE A 70 6.81 -2.21 -2.35
C PHE A 70 8.01 -3.13 -2.59
N GLY A 71 8.18 -3.56 -3.84
CA GLY A 71 9.34 -4.32 -4.31
C GLY A 71 10.53 -3.41 -4.65
N VAL A 72 11.67 -3.68 -4.03
CA VAL A 72 12.92 -2.94 -4.25
C VAL A 72 14.09 -3.82 -3.87
N GLU A 73 15.15 -3.80 -4.66
CA GLU A 73 16.43 -4.41 -4.32
C GLU A 73 17.45 -3.33 -4.00
N ASN A 74 17.95 -3.32 -2.77
CA ASN A 74 19.09 -2.50 -2.38
C ASN A 74 20.39 -3.28 -2.56
N ASN A 75 21.15 -2.89 -3.59
CA ASN A 75 22.46 -3.42 -3.92
C ASN A 75 23.63 -2.63 -3.28
N ASN A 76 23.34 -1.55 -2.54
CA ASN A 76 24.34 -0.84 -1.73
C ASN A 76 24.47 -1.51 -0.36
N SER A 77 25.70 -1.70 0.13
CA SER A 77 26.02 -2.18 1.48
C SER A 77 25.35 -1.38 2.59
N ASP A 78 25.06 -0.10 2.36
CA ASP A 78 24.39 0.77 3.32
C ASP A 78 22.87 0.61 3.33
N THR A 79 22.27 0.82 4.50
CA THR A 79 20.81 0.93 4.64
C THR A 79 20.32 2.28 4.12
N LEU A 80 19.40 2.26 3.15
CA LEU A 80 18.81 3.47 2.58
C LEU A 80 17.60 3.90 3.41
N LYS A 81 17.65 5.08 4.02
CA LYS A 81 16.53 5.64 4.80
C LYS A 81 15.68 6.58 3.94
N PHE A 82 14.37 6.50 4.12
CA PHE A 82 13.40 7.32 3.41
C PHE A 82 12.28 7.74 4.36
N LYS A 83 11.55 8.80 4.00
CA LYS A 83 10.25 9.12 4.62
C LYS A 83 9.10 8.89 3.64
N VAL A 84 7.93 8.56 4.16
CA VAL A 84 6.71 8.39 3.36
C VAL A 84 5.95 9.71 3.29
N ASN A 85 5.54 10.09 2.07
CA ASN A 85 4.66 11.22 1.82
C ASN A 85 3.39 10.74 1.12
N VAL A 86 2.25 11.38 1.45
CA VAL A 86 0.95 11.06 0.84
C VAL A 86 0.28 12.37 0.46
N PHE A 87 0.29 12.70 -0.83
CA PHE A 87 -0.27 13.95 -1.32
C PHE A 87 -1.66 13.76 -1.92
N GLU A 88 -2.50 14.78 -1.77
CA GLU A 88 -3.60 14.99 -2.72
C GLU A 88 -3.03 15.31 -4.10
N PHE A 89 -3.59 14.69 -5.14
CA PHE A 89 -3.02 14.75 -6.48
C PHE A 89 -4.09 14.84 -7.56
N ASP A 90 -3.98 15.84 -8.43
CA ASP A 90 -4.91 16.03 -9.56
C ASP A 90 -4.46 15.30 -10.84
N GLY A 91 -3.25 14.73 -10.83
CA GLY A 91 -2.62 14.10 -12.01
C GLY A 91 -1.40 14.85 -12.54
N VAL A 92 -1.24 16.12 -12.15
CA VAL A 92 -0.18 17.04 -12.57
C VAL A 92 0.53 17.61 -11.34
N ASN A 93 -0.21 18.15 -10.38
CA ASN A 93 0.30 18.84 -9.20
C ASN A 93 -0.06 18.11 -7.91
N THR A 94 0.86 18.16 -6.95
CA THR A 94 0.59 17.79 -5.56
C THR A 94 0.08 19.00 -4.81
N GLN A 95 -0.96 18.80 -4.00
CA GLN A 95 -1.49 19.83 -3.12
C GLN A 95 -1.07 19.55 -1.67
N GLN A 96 -2.00 19.20 -0.80
CA GLN A 96 -1.75 18.92 0.61
C GLN A 96 -1.03 17.58 0.83
N ASN A 97 -0.01 17.56 1.70
CA ASN A 97 0.50 16.32 2.31
C ASN A 97 -0.37 15.91 3.51
N PHE A 98 -0.93 14.71 3.47
CA PHE A 98 -1.75 14.11 4.53
C PHE A 98 -0.91 13.56 5.69
N VAL A 99 0.39 13.30 5.48
CA VAL A 99 1.31 12.90 6.55
C VAL A 99 1.68 14.12 7.39
N LYS A 100 1.39 14.07 8.70
CA LYS A 100 1.64 15.17 9.65
C LYS A 100 2.82 14.91 10.60
N THR A 101 3.22 13.65 10.72
CA THR A 101 4.37 13.21 11.51
C THR A 101 5.25 12.36 10.61
N ASP A 102 6.56 12.58 10.64
CA ASP A 102 7.49 11.87 9.79
C ASP A 102 7.38 10.34 9.98
N ILE A 103 7.11 9.65 8.86
CA ILE A 103 7.03 8.20 8.80
C ILE A 103 8.31 7.71 8.14
N ILE A 104 9.27 7.22 8.95
CA ILE A 104 10.58 6.83 8.47
C ILE A 104 10.63 5.33 8.21
N GLY A 105 10.99 4.96 6.98
CA GLY A 105 11.28 3.60 6.57
C GLY A 105 12.76 3.41 6.25
N ALA A 106 13.14 2.15 6.07
CA ALA A 106 14.50 1.76 5.73
C ALA A 106 14.50 0.61 4.72
N ILE A 107 15.50 0.60 3.83
CA ILE A 107 15.77 -0.47 2.89
C ILE A 107 17.17 -1.04 3.23
N PRO A 108 17.24 -2.07 4.08
CA PRO A 108 18.50 -2.75 4.36
C PRO A 108 19.12 -3.37 3.10
N TYR A 109 20.43 -3.57 3.09
CA TYR A 109 21.11 -4.31 2.02
C TYR A 109 20.48 -5.69 1.82
N GLY A 110 20.33 -6.11 0.56
CA GLY A 110 19.76 -7.43 0.19
C GLY A 110 18.26 -7.57 0.44
N LYS A 111 17.57 -6.54 0.95
CA LYS A 111 16.11 -6.53 1.05
C LYS A 111 15.51 -6.41 -0.35
N SER A 112 14.54 -7.27 -0.67
CA SER A 112 13.83 -7.31 -1.96
C SER A 112 12.38 -6.77 -1.89
N ARG A 113 11.87 -6.54 -0.68
CA ARG A 113 10.53 -5.99 -0.43
C ARG A 113 10.49 -5.22 0.88
N VAL A 114 9.82 -4.08 0.88
CA VAL A 114 9.72 -3.21 2.05
C VAL A 114 8.26 -3.09 2.47
N ASP A 115 8.05 -3.11 3.78
CA ASP A 115 6.76 -2.94 4.44
C ASP A 115 6.91 -1.83 5.49
N VAL A 116 6.07 -0.80 5.39
CA VAL A 116 6.03 0.31 6.34
C VAL A 116 4.66 0.33 7.01
N ASN A 117 4.63 0.18 8.33
CA ASN A 117 3.39 0.29 9.10
C ASN A 117 2.96 1.76 9.18
N LEU A 118 1.81 2.09 8.60
CA LEU A 118 1.24 3.44 8.58
C LEU A 118 0.12 3.61 9.61
N GLU A 119 -0.41 2.51 10.15
CA GLU A 119 -1.53 2.51 11.09
C GLU A 119 -1.32 3.42 12.30
N PRO A 120 -0.14 3.46 12.96
CA PRO A 120 0.08 4.31 14.13
C PRO A 120 0.00 5.81 13.83
N TYR A 121 0.15 6.20 12.57
CA TYR A 121 0.21 7.60 12.14
C TYR A 121 -1.16 8.15 11.74
N ASN A 122 -2.20 7.31 11.73
CA ASN A 122 -3.58 7.68 11.42
C ASN A 122 -3.72 8.57 10.16
N VAL A 123 -3.03 8.18 9.07
CA VAL A 123 -3.08 8.94 7.81
C VAL A 123 -4.42 8.70 7.14
N ILE A 124 -5.29 9.71 7.18
CA ILE A 124 -6.63 9.69 6.57
C ILE A 124 -6.60 10.46 5.26
N ALA A 125 -7.08 9.84 4.18
CA ALA A 125 -7.14 10.46 2.86
C ALA A 125 -8.33 9.95 2.04
N LYS A 126 -8.68 10.68 0.96
CA LYS A 126 -9.66 10.29 -0.06
C LYS A 126 -9.26 10.82 -1.42
N GLY A 127 -9.96 10.36 -2.46
CA GLY A 127 -9.77 10.81 -3.83
C GLY A 127 -8.53 10.21 -4.49
N THR A 128 -7.89 11.01 -5.33
CA THR A 128 -6.66 10.64 -6.05
C THR A 128 -5.46 11.08 -5.23
N LEU A 129 -4.57 10.15 -4.97
CA LEU A 129 -3.39 10.33 -4.13
C LEU A 129 -2.12 10.14 -4.94
N LEU A 130 -1.06 10.85 -4.56
CA LEU A 130 0.31 10.48 -4.91
C LEU A 130 1.01 9.98 -3.64
N VAL A 131 1.26 8.68 -3.57
CA VAL A 131 2.02 8.08 -2.46
C VAL A 131 3.46 7.93 -2.91
N ALA A 132 4.38 8.52 -2.15
CA ALA A 132 5.79 8.60 -2.49
C ALA A 132 6.69 8.27 -1.30
N ILE A 133 7.91 7.86 -1.61
CA ILE A 133 9.03 7.90 -0.66
C ILE A 133 9.96 9.04 -1.04
N GLU A 134 10.55 9.69 -0.03
CA GLU A 134 11.56 10.74 -0.17
C GLU A 134 12.85 10.30 0.50
N TRP A 135 13.97 10.41 -0.21
CA TRP A 135 15.27 10.06 0.34
C TRP A 135 15.71 11.08 1.39
N LEU A 136 16.13 10.59 2.56
CA LEU A 136 16.61 11.45 3.65
C LEU A 136 18.07 11.87 3.48
N ASN A 137 18.85 11.06 2.77
CA ASN A 137 20.29 11.25 2.53
C ASN A 137 20.64 11.02 1.06
N THR A 138 21.78 11.56 0.64
CA THR A 138 22.38 11.24 -0.66
C THR A 138 23.38 10.11 -0.48
N HIS A 139 23.22 9.02 -1.24
CA HIS A 139 24.21 7.95 -1.33
C HIS A 139 24.75 7.92 -2.77
N LYS A 140 25.97 8.44 -2.97
CA LYS A 140 26.57 8.54 -4.30
C LYS A 140 26.75 7.14 -4.91
N GLY A 141 26.41 6.99 -6.19
CA GLY A 141 26.48 5.71 -6.89
C GLY A 141 25.44 4.67 -6.48
N SER A 142 24.49 5.02 -5.60
CA SER A 142 23.43 4.10 -5.17
C SER A 142 22.17 4.29 -6.01
N GLU A 143 21.71 3.21 -6.62
CA GLU A 143 20.53 3.21 -7.48
C GLU A 143 19.69 1.95 -7.22
N PRO A 144 18.93 1.90 -6.10
CA PRO A 144 18.11 0.74 -5.78
C PRO A 144 17.15 0.42 -6.92
N SER A 145 17.01 -0.88 -7.18
CA SER A 145 16.28 -1.43 -8.32
C SER A 145 14.84 -1.70 -7.90
N PHE A 146 13.90 -0.83 -8.28
CA PHE A 146 12.49 -0.99 -7.93
C PHE A 146 11.80 -1.90 -8.92
N SER A 147 11.00 -2.84 -8.40
CA SER A 147 10.15 -3.66 -9.25
C SER A 147 9.13 -2.78 -9.95
N ILE A 148 8.99 -2.92 -11.27
CA ILE A 148 8.04 -2.14 -12.07
C ILE A 148 7.01 -3.02 -12.77
N GLY A 149 5.87 -2.41 -13.07
CA GLY A 149 4.87 -2.94 -13.95
C GLY A 149 4.65 -2.05 -15.17
N LEU A 150 4.42 -2.67 -16.33
CA LEU A 150 4.01 -1.95 -17.52
C LEU A 150 2.52 -1.55 -17.44
N PHE A 151 2.19 -0.38 -18.01
CA PHE A 151 0.84 0.17 -18.20
C PHE A 151 0.00 0.34 -16.92
N ASN A 152 0.65 0.50 -15.76
CA ASN A 152 -0.01 0.59 -14.45
C ASN A 152 -0.10 2.04 -13.90
N GLY A 153 -0.15 3.04 -14.78
CA GLY A 153 -0.33 4.44 -14.41
C GLY A 153 0.96 5.25 -14.26
N GLY A 154 2.13 4.61 -14.34
CA GLY A 154 3.44 5.26 -14.41
C GLY A 154 4.06 5.62 -13.06
N THR A 155 5.34 5.95 -13.09
CA THR A 155 6.11 6.42 -11.92
C THR A 155 6.23 7.93 -11.96
N PHE A 156 5.96 8.60 -10.84
CA PHE A 156 6.21 10.02 -10.68
C PHE A 156 7.49 10.23 -9.90
N ARG A 157 8.34 11.13 -10.38
CA ARG A 157 9.61 11.48 -9.75
C ARG A 157 9.60 12.95 -9.40
N ASN A 158 9.88 13.30 -8.15
CA ASN A 158 10.14 14.69 -7.79
C ASN A 158 11.64 14.92 -7.78
N GLN A 159 12.11 15.86 -8.60
CA GLN A 159 13.48 16.33 -8.57
C GLN A 159 13.45 17.85 -8.42
N ASN A 160 14.02 18.35 -7.33
CA ASN A 160 14.11 19.78 -7.02
C ASN A 160 12.74 20.50 -6.97
N GLY A 161 11.69 19.83 -6.48
CA GLY A 161 10.35 20.39 -6.37
C GLY A 161 9.46 20.11 -7.58
N GLU A 162 10.00 19.64 -8.71
CA GLU A 162 9.22 19.35 -9.92
C GLU A 162 8.86 17.87 -10.05
N TRP A 163 7.58 17.58 -10.25
CA TRP A 163 7.11 16.23 -10.55
C TRP A 163 7.17 15.93 -12.05
N LYS A 164 7.86 14.84 -12.42
CA LYS A 164 7.92 14.32 -13.79
C LYS A 164 7.40 12.90 -13.84
N LYS A 165 6.56 12.60 -14.83
CA LYS A 165 5.95 11.28 -15.00
C LYS A 165 6.73 10.44 -16.02
N MET A 166 7.04 9.21 -15.64
CA MET A 166 7.42 8.12 -16.54
C MET A 166 6.17 7.28 -16.85
N PRO A 167 5.54 7.45 -18.03
CA PRO A 167 4.17 6.99 -18.25
C PRO A 167 3.99 5.47 -18.39
N VAL A 168 4.99 4.76 -18.90
CA VAL A 168 4.87 3.34 -19.29
C VAL A 168 5.15 2.38 -18.13
N ALA A 169 6.05 2.76 -17.21
CA ALA A 169 6.50 1.92 -16.10
C ALA A 169 6.18 2.56 -14.75
N GLY A 170 5.35 1.90 -13.95
CA GLY A 170 5.06 2.29 -12.57
C GLY A 170 5.69 1.32 -11.58
N VAL A 171 6.39 1.86 -10.57
CA VAL A 171 6.93 1.07 -9.46
C VAL A 171 5.84 0.30 -8.72
N ASP A 172 6.17 -0.89 -8.20
CA ASP A 172 5.31 -1.77 -7.40
C ASP A 172 5.04 -1.17 -6.02
N PHE A 173 4.34 -0.04 -5.97
CA PHE A 173 3.88 0.57 -4.74
C PHE A 173 2.42 0.22 -4.51
N ASN A 174 2.08 -0.30 -3.34
CA ASN A 174 0.69 -0.47 -2.94
C ASN A 174 0.49 -0.12 -1.48
N VAL A 175 -0.76 0.23 -1.15
CA VAL A 175 -1.15 0.57 0.21
C VAL A 175 -2.39 -0.23 0.59
N LYS A 176 -2.34 -0.90 1.74
CA LYS A 176 -3.53 -1.41 2.41
C LYS A 176 -4.26 -0.25 3.07
N VAL A 177 -5.56 -0.12 2.78
CA VAL A 177 -6.40 0.95 3.32
C VAL A 177 -7.67 0.39 3.94
N LYS A 178 -8.12 0.99 5.04
CA LYS A 178 -9.40 0.70 5.70
C LYS A 178 -10.39 1.81 5.41
N LYS A 179 -11.55 1.48 4.81
CA LYS A 179 -12.62 2.48 4.64
C LYS A 179 -13.17 2.88 6.00
N LEU A 180 -13.27 4.18 6.23
CA LEU A 180 -13.94 4.73 7.40
C LEU A 180 -15.45 4.74 7.16
N LYS A 181 -16.22 4.52 8.22
CA LYS A 181 -17.66 4.75 8.19
C LYS A 181 -17.83 6.26 8.33
N ASN A 182 -18.53 6.88 7.39
CA ASN A 182 -18.93 8.28 7.57
C ASN A 182 -19.94 8.31 8.72
N ASN A 183 -19.70 9.17 9.71
CA ASN A 183 -20.73 9.55 10.68
C ASN A 183 -21.77 10.44 9.98
#